data_AF-A0A0A5GHD8-F1
#
_entry.id   AF-A0A0A5GHD8-F1
#
_cell.length_a   1.000
_cell.length_b   1.000
_cell.length_c   1.000
_cell.angle_alpha   90.00
_cell.angle_beta   90.00
_cell.angle_gamma   90.00
#
_symmetry.space_group_name_H-M   'P 1'
#
loop_
_entity.id
_entity.type
_entity.pdbx_description
1 polymer ?
#
loop_
_entity_poly.entity_id
_entity_poly.type
_entity_poly.pdbx_seq_one_letter_code
_entity_poly.pdbx_strand_id
1 'polypeptide(L)'
;MLFKKRYKKNPKTININEYINYNRTLRDLIELIYLKNSKGNNGLIVKGIKEECFPEELKFVENEIEKVNTESFEEDIFNKSSTELYAQFEAKAKKEFNYSIAESRLEQLFTLFTMNYVFSTYKNRRFRRFLGIKK
;
A
#
# COMPACT_ATOMS: atom_id res chain seq x y z
N MET A 1 -0.37 -29.53 20.13
CA MET A 1 0.33 -28.22 20.19
C MET A 1 -0.68 -27.14 19.85
N LEU A 2 -1.13 -26.37 20.83
CA LEU A 2 -2.16 -25.34 20.65
C LEU A 2 -1.53 -24.08 20.05
N PHE A 3 -1.88 -23.75 18.81
CA PHE A 3 -1.55 -22.45 18.21
C PHE A 3 -2.22 -21.36 19.05
N LYS A 4 -1.45 -20.71 19.93
CA LYS A 4 -1.88 -19.54 20.68
C LYS A 4 -2.21 -18.44 19.67
N LYS A 5 -3.51 -18.16 19.52
CA LYS A 5 -4.08 -16.96 18.90
C LYS A 5 -3.31 -15.71 19.37
N ARG A 6 -2.43 -15.18 18.53
CA ARG A 6 -1.81 -13.87 18.72
C ARG A 6 -2.72 -12.80 18.13
N TYR A 7 -3.87 -12.54 18.76
CA TYR A 7 -4.61 -11.31 18.50
C TYR A 7 -4.08 -10.23 19.43
N LYS A 8 -2.93 -9.65 19.08
CA LYS A 8 -2.56 -8.34 19.63
C LYS A 8 -3.45 -7.31 18.94
N LYS A 9 -4.12 -6.47 19.72
CA LYS A 9 -4.92 -5.33 19.24
C LYS A 9 -4.10 -4.55 18.21
N ASN A 10 -4.47 -4.68 16.94
CA ASN A 10 -3.82 -3.96 15.86
C ASN A 10 -4.01 -2.45 16.10
N PRO A 11 -2.95 -1.63 15.98
CA PRO A 11 -3.14 -0.19 15.86
C PRO A 11 -4.10 0.04 14.69
N LYS A 12 -5.13 0.88 14.88
CA LYS A 12 -6.18 1.20 13.89
C LYS A 12 -5.64 1.05 12.47
N THR A 13 -5.94 -0.08 11.83
CA THR A 13 -5.53 -0.35 10.45
C THR A 13 -6.17 0.73 9.59
N ILE A 14 -5.37 1.36 8.72
CA ILE A 14 -5.93 2.25 7.71
C ILE A 14 -6.89 1.39 6.90
N ASN A 15 -8.18 1.72 6.95
CA ASN A 15 -9.17 1.09 6.10
C ASN A 15 -8.96 1.64 4.69
N ILE A 16 -8.09 0.99 3.90
CA ILE A 16 -7.69 1.54 2.62
C ILE A 16 -8.88 1.66 1.65
N ASN A 17 -9.91 0.83 1.83
CA ASN A 17 -11.16 0.89 1.08
C ASN A 17 -11.90 2.22 1.23
N GLU A 18 -11.86 2.83 2.42
CA GLU A 18 -12.42 4.17 2.57
C GLU A 18 -11.75 5.13 1.58
N TYR A 19 -10.48 4.94 1.24
CA TYR A 19 -9.75 5.86 0.37
C TYR A 19 -9.74 5.44 -1.11
N ILE A 20 -9.76 4.14 -1.40
CA ILE A 20 -9.82 3.59 -2.76
C ILE A 20 -11.18 3.90 -3.40
N ASN A 21 -12.27 3.86 -2.63
CA ASN A 21 -13.64 4.03 -3.14
C ASN A 21 -13.98 5.46 -3.58
N TYR A 22 -13.12 6.43 -3.34
CA TYR A 22 -13.34 7.81 -3.78
C TYR A 22 -12.82 8.10 -5.21
N ASN A 23 -12.41 7.08 -5.96
CA ASN A 23 -11.89 7.20 -7.34
C ASN A 23 -10.80 8.29 -7.47
N ARG A 24 -9.96 8.41 -6.44
CA ARG A 24 -8.85 9.38 -6.41
C ARG A 24 -7.63 8.80 -7.08
N THR A 25 -6.65 9.63 -7.43
CA THR A 25 -5.40 9.12 -8.00
C THR A 25 -4.54 8.43 -6.93
N LEU A 26 -3.60 7.58 -7.33
CA LEU A 26 -2.60 7.03 -6.40
C LEU A 26 -1.81 8.16 -5.70
N ARG A 27 -1.53 9.25 -6.41
CA ARG A 27 -0.94 10.47 -5.86
C ARG A 27 -1.77 11.02 -4.70
N ASP A 28 -3.07 11.22 -4.91
CA ASP A 28 -3.97 11.76 -3.88
C ASP A 28 -4.06 10.83 -2.67
N LEU A 29 -4.05 9.51 -2.90
CA LEU A 29 -4.06 8.51 -1.85
C LEU A 29 -2.79 8.61 -0.98
N ILE A 30 -1.62 8.71 -1.62
CA ILE A 30 -0.34 8.89 -0.92
C ILE A 30 -0.32 10.20 -0.13
N GLU A 31 -0.75 11.30 -0.74
CA GLU A 31 -0.84 12.61 -0.07
C GLU A 31 -1.75 12.54 1.15
N LEU A 32 -2.94 11.97 1.00
CA LEU A 32 -3.90 11.88 2.09
C LEU A 32 -3.36 11.06 3.26
N ILE A 33 -2.75 9.90 3.00
CA ILE A 33 -2.18 9.07 4.07
C ILE A 33 -1.00 9.78 4.75
N TYR A 34 -0.18 10.49 3.97
CA TYR A 34 0.94 11.29 4.46
C TYR A 34 0.47 12.41 5.40
N LEU A 35 -0.61 13.13 5.05
CA LEU A 35 -1.16 14.25 5.83
C LEU A 35 -1.95 13.78 7.05
N LYS A 36 -2.70 12.67 6.94
CA LYS A 36 -3.60 12.19 8.01
C LYS A 36 -2.87 11.51 9.17
N ASN A 37 -1.68 10.96 8.94
CA ASN A 37 -0.96 10.16 9.92
C ASN A 37 0.48 10.64 10.14
N SER A 38 0.95 10.53 11.38
CA SER A 38 2.38 10.71 11.67
C SER A 38 3.21 9.58 11.05
N LYS A 39 4.49 9.87 10.75
CA LYS A 39 5.45 8.86 10.30
C LYS A 39 5.53 7.65 11.25
N GLY A 40 5.41 7.89 12.56
CA GLY A 40 5.40 6.85 13.59
C GLY A 40 4.19 5.92 13.47
N ASN A 41 2.98 6.49 13.34
CA ASN A 41 1.75 5.72 13.16
C ASN A 41 1.79 4.90 11.87
N ASN A 42 2.25 5.52 10.78
CA ASN A 42 2.46 4.84 9.51
C ASN A 42 3.45 3.67 9.62
N GLY A 43 4.49 3.81 10.46
CA GLY A 43 5.45 2.74 10.74
C GLY A 43 4.82 1.57 11.49
N LEU A 44 3.94 1.84 12.46
CA LEU A 44 3.21 0.82 13.20
C LEU A 44 2.26 0.02 12.31
N ILE A 45 1.59 0.69 11.36
CA ILE A 45 0.70 0.04 10.39
C ILE A 45 1.49 -0.92 9.50
N VAL A 46 2.58 -0.45 8.88
CA VAL A 46 3.44 -1.32 8.05
C VAL A 46 3.99 -2.50 8.84
N LYS A 47 4.43 -2.26 10.07
CA LYS A 47 4.92 -3.33 10.94
C LYS A 47 3.83 -4.37 11.21
N GLY A 48 2.62 -3.94 11.57
CA GLY A 48 1.50 -4.84 11.83
C GLY A 48 1.16 -5.72 10.62
N ILE A 49 1.07 -5.11 9.43
CA ILE A 49 0.78 -5.88 8.22
C ILE A 49 1.92 -6.87 7.90
N LYS A 50 3.19 -6.43 7.98
CA LYS A 50 4.34 -7.30 7.70
C LYS A 50 4.46 -8.49 8.67
N GLU A 51 4.07 -8.32 9.93
CA GLU A 51 4.06 -9.42 10.92
C GLU A 51 2.99 -10.49 10.60
N GLU A 52 1.96 -10.13 9.84
CA GLU A 52 0.86 -11.02 9.44
C GLU A 52 1.01 -11.58 8.02
N CYS A 53 1.97 -11.09 7.22
CA CYS A 53 2.18 -11.48 5.84
C CYS A 53 3.07 -12.71 5.70
N PHE A 54 2.73 -13.56 4.74
CA PHE A 54 3.64 -14.64 4.32
C PHE A 54 4.80 -14.07 3.48
N PRO A 55 5.97 -14.73 3.47
CA PRO A 55 7.12 -14.27 2.68
C PRO A 55 6.81 -14.06 1.19
N GLU A 56 5.96 -14.90 0.61
CA GLU A 56 5.54 -14.84 -0.79
C GLU A 56 4.71 -13.59 -1.08
N GLU A 57 3.86 -13.18 -0.13
CA GLU A 57 3.05 -11.97 -0.24
C GLU A 57 3.91 -10.71 -0.18
N LEU A 58 4.91 -10.70 0.71
CA LEU A 58 5.88 -9.60 0.78
C LEU A 58 6.68 -9.50 -0.51
N LYS A 59 7.15 -10.64 -1.03
CA LYS A 59 7.89 -10.69 -2.29
C LYS A 59 7.05 -10.19 -3.46
N PHE A 60 5.76 -10.54 -3.51
CA PHE A 60 4.85 -10.00 -4.52
C PHE A 60 4.75 -8.48 -4.47
N VAL A 61 4.55 -7.90 -3.27
CA VAL A 61 4.50 -6.44 -3.10
C VAL A 61 5.82 -5.78 -3.52
N GLU A 62 6.96 -6.37 -3.16
CA GLU A 62 8.28 -5.89 -3.55
C GLU A 62 8.48 -5.91 -5.08
N ASN A 63 8.06 -6.98 -5.75
CA ASN A 63 8.11 -7.09 -7.21
C ASN A 63 7.22 -6.04 -7.89
N GLU A 64 6.02 -5.78 -7.36
CA GLU A 64 5.15 -4.74 -7.92
C GLU A 64 5.74 -3.34 -7.72
N ILE A 65 6.35 -3.06 -6.56
CA ILE A 65 7.10 -1.80 -6.34
C ILE A 65 8.25 -1.67 -7.34
N GLU A 66 9.00 -2.75 -7.57
CA GLU A 66 10.12 -2.75 -8.50
C GLU A 66 9.66 -2.44 -9.93
N LYS A 67 8.63 -3.15 -10.43
CA LYS A 67 8.03 -2.87 -11.74
C LYS A 67 7.59 -1.42 -11.90
N VAL A 68 6.93 -0.86 -10.87
CA VAL A 68 6.52 0.54 -10.92
C VAL A 68 7.74 1.47 -10.99
N ASN A 69 8.82 1.17 -10.26
CA ASN A 69 10.02 2.00 -10.27
C ASN A 69 10.85 1.85 -11.55
N THR A 70 10.78 0.72 -12.27
CA THR A 70 11.58 0.44 -13.47
C THR A 70 10.84 0.67 -14.78
N GLU A 71 9.56 0.30 -14.85
CA GLU A 71 8.76 0.33 -16.08
C GLU A 71 7.94 1.62 -16.22
N SER A 72 7.64 2.31 -15.11
CA SER A 72 6.87 3.55 -15.15
C SER A 72 7.80 4.75 -15.32
N PHE A 73 8.17 5.03 -16.58
CA PHE A 73 8.77 6.30 -16.96
C PHE A 73 7.76 7.43 -16.67
N GLU A 74 7.98 8.08 -15.53
CA GLU A 74 7.55 9.43 -15.15
C GLU A 74 6.04 9.78 -15.37
N GLU A 75 5.28 9.77 -14.26
CA GLU A 75 3.92 10.35 -14.07
C GLU A 75 2.70 9.44 -14.21
N ASP A 76 2.61 8.57 -15.21
CA ASP A 76 1.32 7.93 -15.58
C ASP A 76 0.67 7.13 -14.45
N ILE A 77 1.44 6.29 -13.75
CA ILE A 77 0.86 5.43 -12.71
C ILE A 77 0.38 6.19 -11.48
N PHE A 78 1.02 7.31 -11.13
CA PHE A 78 0.62 8.11 -9.98
C PHE A 78 -0.65 8.92 -10.24
N ASN A 79 -0.94 9.18 -11.52
CA ASN A 79 -2.15 9.87 -11.97
C ASN A 79 -3.31 8.91 -12.27
N LYS A 80 -3.08 7.59 -12.31
CA LYS A 80 -4.15 6.59 -12.47
C LYS A 80 -5.05 6.54 -11.24
N SER A 81 -6.31 6.19 -11.46
CA SER A 81 -7.28 5.94 -10.40
C SER A 81 -6.79 4.84 -9.46
N SER A 82 -6.89 5.07 -8.16
CA SER A 82 -6.59 4.09 -7.12
C SER A 82 -7.48 2.87 -7.25
N THR A 83 -8.72 3.03 -7.74
CA THR A 83 -9.65 1.91 -7.96
C THR A 83 -9.18 1.04 -9.12
N GLU A 84 -8.77 1.65 -10.23
CA GLU A 84 -8.23 0.93 -11.39
C GLU A 84 -6.94 0.19 -11.02
N LEU A 85 -6.04 0.87 -10.31
CA LEU A 85 -4.78 0.28 -9.84
C LEU A 85 -5.01 -0.85 -8.86
N TYR A 86 -5.97 -0.69 -7.94
CA TYR A 86 -6.34 -1.76 -7.01
C TYR A 86 -6.88 -2.97 -7.77
N ALA A 87 -7.76 -2.78 -8.75
CA ALA A 87 -8.27 -3.88 -9.57
C ALA A 87 -7.16 -4.60 -10.37
N GLN A 88 -6.21 -3.86 -10.92
CA GLN A 88 -5.04 -4.44 -11.61
C GLN A 88 -4.15 -5.22 -10.64
N PHE A 89 -3.89 -4.66 -9.45
CA PHE A 89 -3.12 -5.28 -8.40
C PHE A 89 -3.79 -6.57 -7.90
N GLU A 90 -5.09 -6.52 -7.66
CA GLU A 90 -5.94 -7.66 -7.29
C GLU A 90 -5.89 -8.77 -8.34
N ALA A 91 -6.06 -8.43 -9.63
CA ALA A 91 -6.00 -9.43 -10.70
C ALA A 91 -4.64 -10.14 -10.76
N LYS A 92 -3.54 -9.39 -10.60
CA LYS A 92 -2.19 -9.97 -10.53
C LYS A 92 -2.01 -10.85 -9.30
N ALA A 93 -2.44 -10.38 -8.13
CA ALA A 93 -2.34 -11.13 -6.87
C ALA A 93 -3.15 -12.43 -6.93
N LYS A 94 -4.39 -12.40 -7.43
CA LYS A 94 -5.22 -13.59 -7.61
C LYS A 94 -4.57 -14.60 -8.55
N LYS A 95 -3.91 -14.13 -9.61
CA LYS A 95 -3.17 -14.99 -10.55
C LYS A 95 -1.93 -15.60 -9.90
N GLU A 96 -1.19 -14.84 -9.10
CA GLU A 96 0.03 -15.29 -8.42
C GLU A 96 -0.28 -16.31 -7.32
N PHE A 97 -1.29 -16.03 -6.50
CA PHE A 97 -1.52 -16.79 -5.29
C PHE A 97 -2.38 -18.04 -5.48
N ASN A 98 -2.97 -18.28 -6.66
CA ASN A 98 -3.79 -19.47 -7.04
C ASN A 98 -4.96 -19.84 -6.10
N TYR A 99 -5.02 -19.32 -4.88
CA TYR A 99 -6.02 -19.49 -3.85
C TYR A 99 -6.95 -18.27 -3.80
N SER A 100 -8.13 -18.46 -3.22
CA SER A 100 -9.03 -17.38 -2.81
C SER A 100 -8.37 -16.57 -1.69
N ILE A 101 -7.43 -15.70 -2.07
CA ILE A 101 -6.90 -14.68 -1.18
C ILE A 101 -8.08 -13.80 -0.74
N ALA A 102 -8.25 -13.68 0.57
CA ALA A 102 -9.34 -12.89 1.12
C ALA A 102 -9.18 -11.43 0.68
N GLU A 103 -10.30 -10.75 0.39
CA GLU A 103 -10.31 -9.33 0.00
C GLU A 103 -9.56 -8.46 1.00
N SER A 104 -9.79 -8.67 2.30
CA SER A 104 -9.09 -7.97 3.38
C SER A 104 -7.56 -8.14 3.34
N ARG A 105 -7.08 -9.27 2.80
CA ARG A 105 -5.63 -9.51 2.64
C ARG A 105 -5.09 -8.73 1.44
N LEU A 106 -5.82 -8.70 0.32
CA LEU A 106 -5.46 -7.88 -0.85
C LEU A 106 -5.34 -6.40 -0.50
N GLU A 107 -6.29 -5.89 0.29
CA GLU A 107 -6.27 -4.52 0.83
C GLU A 107 -5.01 -4.24 1.65
N GLN A 108 -4.63 -5.18 2.53
CA GLN A 108 -3.41 -5.06 3.33
C GLN A 108 -2.15 -5.01 2.45
N LEU A 109 -2.06 -5.85 1.42
CA LEU A 109 -0.94 -5.87 0.48
C LEU A 109 -0.87 -4.59 -0.36
N PHE A 110 -2.02 -4.10 -0.82
CA PHE A 110 -2.09 -2.83 -1.54
C PHE A 110 -1.76 -1.63 -0.63
N THR A 111 -2.10 -1.73 0.66
CA THR A 111 -1.68 -0.76 1.67
C THR A 111 -0.16 -0.76 1.81
N LEU A 112 0.49 -1.93 1.90
CA LEU A 112 1.95 -2.01 1.94
C LEU A 112 2.60 -1.39 0.70
N PHE A 113 2.07 -1.69 -0.48
CA PHE A 113 2.49 -1.09 -1.74
C PHE A 113 2.40 0.45 -1.69
N THR A 114 1.26 0.98 -1.30
CA THR A 114 1.03 2.44 -1.21
C THR A 114 1.96 3.09 -0.17
N MET A 115 2.14 2.44 0.98
CA MET A 115 2.96 2.94 2.08
C MET A 115 4.44 3.05 1.72
N ASN A 116 4.96 2.24 0.79
CA ASN A 116 6.31 2.40 0.25
C ASN A 116 6.52 3.83 -0.29
N TYR A 117 5.54 4.35 -1.03
CA TYR A 117 5.60 5.69 -1.58
C TYR A 117 5.33 6.76 -0.53
N VAL A 118 4.44 6.53 0.44
CA VAL A 118 4.28 7.41 1.61
C VAL A 118 5.62 7.55 2.37
N PHE A 119 6.36 6.47 2.56
CA PHE A 119 7.67 6.54 3.20
C PHE A 119 8.72 7.26 2.35
N SER A 120 8.61 7.14 1.03
CA SER A 120 9.42 7.89 0.08
C SER A 120 9.15 9.40 0.18
N THR A 121 7.91 9.85 0.43
CA THR A 121 7.60 11.27 0.58
C THR A 121 8.24 11.90 1.83
N TYR A 122 8.42 11.14 2.92
CA TYR A 122 9.14 11.64 4.11
C TYR A 122 10.61 11.92 3.80
N LYS A 123 11.26 11.08 3.00
CA LYS A 123 12.70 11.12 2.74
C LYS A 123 13.07 11.98 1.52
N ASN A 124 12.27 11.94 0.45
CA ASN A 124 12.60 12.54 -0.83
C ASN A 124 11.79 13.83 -1.07
N ARG A 125 12.48 14.98 -1.00
CA ARG A 125 11.88 16.30 -1.23
C ARG A 125 11.36 16.48 -2.66
N ARG A 126 12.04 15.91 -3.67
CA ARG A 126 11.62 16.00 -5.07
C ARG A 126 10.31 15.23 -5.28
N PHE A 127 10.25 14.00 -4.78
CA PHE A 127 9.03 13.19 -4.84
C PHE A 127 7.85 13.84 -4.12
N ARG A 128 8.08 14.45 -2.95
CA ARG A 128 7.05 15.22 -2.24
C ARG A 128 6.51 16.41 -3.07
N ARG A 129 7.38 17.12 -3.80
CA ARG A 129 6.97 18.20 -4.71
C ARG A 129 6.19 17.67 -5.93
N PHE A 130 6.62 16.55 -6.49
CA PHE A 130 5.93 15.87 -7.59
C PHE A 130 4.50 15.51 -7.22
N LEU A 131 4.28 15.04 -5.99
CA LEU A 131 2.94 14.74 -5.48
C LEU A 131 2.10 15.99 -5.16
N GLY A 132 2.63 17.21 -5.33
CA GLY A 132 1.90 18.44 -5.01
C GLY A 132 1.83 18.79 -3.53
N ILE A 133 2.46 18.00 -2.66
CA ILE A 133 2.46 18.20 -1.20
C ILE A 133 3.33 19.41 -0.86
N LYS A 134 2.67 20.57 -0.72
CA LYS A 134 3.30 21.81 -0.24
C LYS A 134 3.38 21.74 1.29
N LYS A 135 4.57 22.03 1.82
CA LYS A 135 4.73 22.27 3.26
C LYS A 135 3.94 23.50 3.66
#